data_AF-A0A925CMC6-F1
#
_entry.id   AF-A0A925CMC6-F1
#
_cell.length_a   1.000
_cell.length_b   1.000
_cell.length_c   1.000
_cell.angle_alpha   90.00
_cell.angle_beta   90.00
_cell.angle_gamma   90.00
#
_symmetry.space_group_name_H-M   'P 1'
#
loop_
_entity.id
_entity.type
_entity.pdbx_description
1 polymer ?
#
loop_
_entity_poly.entity_id
_entity_poly.type
_entity_poly.pdbx_seq_one_letter_code
_entity_poly.pdbx_strand_id
1 'polypeptide(L)'
;MLLSRCGGGPRRAGDGRVIGTVVSAEGGRPLSGARIGIRNGPTTQADERGAFTLSGIPTGTRMLDVRAVSYAPVALPVDVVEGGAPLRIELALLKSVLDTVKVRANLSVNRDYEGFLRRQKHGGAGRFITTDDIARRNPIQAVDLLRSMPGILIARDDNQLEILAQRSPQNVFVPFCRVAVIVNGNPIREPTVNDINGYLRPNQMLGVEIYDAGAAPAEFSRRNGCGVVVIWTR
;
A
#
# COMPACT_ATOMS: atom_id res chain seq x y z
N MET A 1 -45.99 33.33 -17.37
CA MET A 1 -45.53 31.94 -17.17
C MET A 1 -44.64 31.58 -18.35
N LEU A 2 -43.34 31.88 -18.27
CA LEU A 2 -42.36 31.66 -19.34
C LEU A 2 -41.62 30.35 -19.05
N LEU A 3 -41.93 29.30 -19.81
CA LEU A 3 -41.18 28.05 -19.79
C LEU A 3 -39.98 28.20 -20.71
N SER A 4 -38.81 28.44 -20.12
CA SER A 4 -37.51 28.39 -20.79
C SER A 4 -37.25 27.00 -21.32
N ARG A 5 -37.27 26.85 -22.64
CA ARG A 5 -36.76 25.67 -23.35
C ARG A 5 -35.23 25.66 -23.26
N CYS A 6 -34.67 24.77 -22.44
CA CYS A 6 -33.26 24.40 -22.56
C CYS A 6 -33.08 23.58 -23.85
N GLY A 7 -32.47 24.19 -24.86
CA GLY A 7 -31.98 23.50 -26.05
C GLY A 7 -30.76 22.66 -25.70
N GLY A 8 -30.97 21.37 -25.42
CA GLY A 8 -29.91 20.37 -25.38
C GLY A 8 -29.66 19.83 -26.79
N GLY A 9 -28.85 20.52 -27.58
CA GLY A 9 -28.35 19.97 -28.84
C GLY A 9 -27.53 18.69 -28.58
N PRO A 10 -27.54 17.70 -29.49
CA PRO A 10 -26.71 16.50 -29.33
C PRO A 10 -25.23 16.91 -29.35
N ARG A 11 -24.55 16.80 -28.19
CA ARG A 11 -23.10 16.97 -28.10
C ARG A 11 -22.45 15.88 -28.97
N ARG A 12 -21.90 16.28 -30.11
CA ARG A 12 -21.18 15.39 -31.03
C ARG A 12 -19.99 14.76 -30.30
N ALA A 13 -19.69 13.52 -30.65
CA ALA A 13 -18.49 12.86 -30.20
C ALA A 13 -17.26 13.60 -30.77
N GLY A 14 -16.48 14.24 -29.88
CA GLY A 14 -15.02 14.36 -30.04
C GLY A 14 -14.41 15.66 -30.56
N ASP A 15 -14.83 16.86 -30.14
CA ASP A 15 -14.12 18.11 -30.50
C ASP A 15 -13.15 18.63 -29.41
N GLY A 16 -13.03 17.92 -28.28
CA GLY A 16 -12.09 18.28 -27.21
C GLY A 16 -10.63 18.01 -27.59
N ARG A 17 -9.75 18.91 -27.17
CA ARG A 17 -8.31 18.84 -27.42
C ARG A 17 -7.52 19.06 -26.13
N VAL A 18 -6.53 18.21 -25.89
CA VAL A 18 -5.54 18.38 -24.83
C VAL A 18 -4.20 18.67 -25.49
N ILE A 19 -3.58 19.78 -25.08
CA ILE A 19 -2.24 20.19 -25.51
C ILE A 19 -1.37 20.19 -24.28
N GLY A 20 -0.11 19.76 -24.41
CA GLY A 20 0.81 19.83 -23.29
C GLY A 20 2.23 19.48 -23.65
N THR A 21 3.07 19.44 -22.63
CA THR A 21 4.47 19.07 -22.72
C THR A 21 4.80 18.07 -21.64
N VAL A 22 5.47 16.98 -22.01
CA VAL A 22 5.95 15.96 -21.09
C VAL A 22 7.44 16.19 -20.82
N VAL A 23 7.81 16.29 -19.56
CA VAL A 23 9.18 16.55 -19.12
C VAL A 23 9.60 15.57 -18.01
N SER A 24 10.90 15.39 -17.84
CA SER A 24 11.48 14.69 -16.71
C SER A 24 11.36 15.54 -15.45
N ALA A 25 10.88 14.94 -14.36
CA ALA A 25 10.91 15.56 -13.03
C ALA A 25 12.36 15.80 -12.55
N GLU A 26 13.30 14.95 -12.97
CA GLU A 26 14.74 15.14 -12.75
C GLU A 26 15.33 15.98 -13.90
N GLY A 27 15.49 17.27 -13.65
CA GLY A 27 16.20 18.20 -14.53
C GLY A 27 15.37 18.80 -15.68
N GLY A 28 14.06 18.58 -15.73
CA GLY A 28 13.15 19.30 -16.64
C GLY A 28 13.33 18.98 -18.13
N ARG A 29 14.09 17.93 -18.46
CA ARG A 29 14.38 17.54 -19.85
C ARG A 29 13.10 17.13 -20.58
N PRO A 30 12.84 17.62 -21.80
CA PRO A 30 11.68 17.19 -22.59
C PRO A 30 11.75 15.69 -22.90
N LEU A 31 10.61 15.00 -22.82
CA LEU A 31 10.51 13.57 -23.03
C LEU A 31 9.87 13.25 -24.38
N SER A 32 10.72 12.92 -25.36
CA SER A 32 10.27 12.48 -26.67
C SER A 32 9.76 11.04 -26.67
N GLY A 33 8.79 10.75 -27.53
CA GLY A 33 8.20 9.40 -27.65
C GLY A 33 7.37 8.95 -26.44
N ALA A 34 7.08 9.85 -25.49
CA ALA A 34 6.13 9.57 -24.43
C ALA A 34 4.75 9.32 -25.06
N ARG A 35 4.09 8.21 -24.70
CA ARG A 35 2.75 7.87 -25.16
C ARG A 35 1.72 8.47 -24.20
N ILE A 36 0.80 9.25 -24.75
CA ILE A 36 -0.27 9.93 -24.02
C ILE A 36 -1.60 9.40 -24.53
N GLY A 37 -2.51 9.03 -23.64
CA GLY A 37 -3.81 8.51 -24.05
C GLY A 37 -4.90 8.80 -23.04
N ILE A 38 -6.14 8.82 -23.52
CA ILE A 38 -7.31 8.75 -22.65
C ILE A 38 -7.71 7.29 -22.51
N ARG A 39 -8.06 6.86 -21.29
CA ARG A 39 -8.57 5.50 -21.05
C ARG A 39 -9.75 5.19 -21.98
N ASN A 40 -9.64 4.12 -22.77
CA ASN A 40 -10.63 3.72 -23.80
C ASN A 40 -10.90 4.81 -24.86
N GLY A 41 -9.90 5.64 -25.16
CA GLY A 41 -10.01 6.78 -26.07
C GLY A 41 -8.79 6.93 -26.99
N PRO A 42 -8.64 8.10 -27.64
CA PRO A 42 -7.54 8.34 -28.56
C PRO A 42 -6.19 8.40 -27.83
N THR A 43 -5.12 8.07 -28.56
CA THR A 43 -3.74 8.10 -28.08
C THR A 43 -2.85 8.91 -29.03
N THR A 44 -1.85 9.60 -28.50
CA THR A 44 -0.83 10.35 -29.25
C THR A 44 0.56 10.09 -28.66
N GLN A 45 1.59 10.58 -29.33
CA GLN A 45 2.97 10.53 -28.85
C GLN A 45 3.55 11.95 -28.78
N ALA A 46 4.40 12.19 -27.79
CA ALA A 46 5.13 13.43 -27.66
C ALA A 46 6.27 13.53 -28.70
N ASP A 47 6.47 14.73 -29.24
CA ASP A 47 7.52 15.04 -30.20
C ASP A 47 8.92 15.19 -29.55
N GLU A 48 9.93 15.57 -30.33
CA GLU A 48 11.31 15.76 -29.85
C GLU A 48 11.45 16.82 -28.74
N ARG A 49 10.51 17.76 -28.66
CA ARG A 49 10.44 18.79 -27.63
C ARG A 49 9.53 18.38 -26.46
N GLY A 50 9.08 17.13 -26.44
CA GLY A 50 8.14 16.60 -25.46
C GLY A 50 6.73 17.16 -25.60
N ALA A 51 6.44 17.94 -26.65
CA ALA A 51 5.13 18.52 -26.88
C ALA A 51 4.19 17.49 -27.49
N PHE A 52 2.92 17.51 -27.07
CA PHE A 52 1.90 16.63 -27.59
C PHE A 52 0.59 17.39 -27.81
N THR A 53 -0.16 16.93 -28.79
CA THR A 53 -1.54 17.37 -29.03
C THR A 53 -2.41 16.14 -29.24
N LEU A 54 -3.45 16.01 -28.42
CA LEU A 54 -4.44 14.95 -28.51
C LEU A 54 -5.80 15.58 -28.79
N SER A 55 -6.34 15.37 -29.98
CA SER A 55 -7.68 15.79 -30.40
C SER A 55 -8.64 14.60 -30.45
N GLY A 56 -9.92 14.84 -30.72
CA GLY A 56 -10.90 13.76 -30.83
C GLY A 56 -11.46 13.31 -29.48
N ILE A 57 -11.26 14.09 -28.41
CA ILE A 57 -11.62 13.67 -27.06
C ILE A 57 -13.01 14.23 -26.71
N PRO A 58 -13.95 13.42 -26.22
CA PRO A 58 -15.22 13.95 -25.72
C PRO A 58 -14.98 14.87 -24.52
N THR A 59 -15.55 16.08 -24.57
CA THR A 59 -15.44 17.09 -23.51
C THR A 59 -15.90 16.57 -22.15
N GLY A 60 -15.27 17.05 -21.08
CA GLY A 60 -15.51 16.64 -19.70
C GLY A 60 -14.26 16.09 -19.01
N THR A 61 -14.36 15.75 -17.73
CA THR A 61 -13.25 15.20 -16.96
C THR A 61 -12.90 13.80 -17.46
N ARG A 62 -11.65 13.59 -17.86
CA ARG A 62 -11.13 12.32 -18.39
C ARG A 62 -9.84 11.94 -17.70
N MET A 63 -9.56 10.64 -17.61
CA MET A 63 -8.28 10.15 -17.11
C MET A 63 -7.27 10.14 -18.26
N LEU A 64 -6.20 10.92 -18.12
CA LEU A 64 -5.05 10.97 -19.02
C LEU A 64 -3.97 10.05 -18.49
N ASP A 65 -3.62 9.04 -19.27
CA ASP A 65 -2.53 8.11 -19.01
C ASP A 65 -1.29 8.53 -19.81
N VAL A 66 -0.17 8.73 -19.13
CA VAL A 66 1.11 9.12 -19.73
C VAL A 66 2.17 8.07 -19.39
N ARG A 67 2.86 7.57 -20.43
CA ARG A 67 3.89 6.53 -20.30
C ARG A 67 5.11 6.87 -21.15
N ALA A 68 6.30 6.69 -20.60
CA ALA A 68 7.56 6.83 -21.34
C ALA A 68 8.53 5.72 -20.94
N VAL A 69 9.46 5.37 -21.83
CA VAL A 69 10.47 4.33 -21.57
C VAL A 69 11.39 4.78 -20.44
N SER A 70 11.59 3.93 -19.43
CA SER A 70 12.39 4.22 -18.22
C SER A 70 11.77 5.20 -17.21
N TYR A 71 10.50 5.61 -17.40
CA TYR A 71 9.77 6.50 -16.48
C TYR A 71 8.53 5.83 -15.88
N ALA A 72 8.16 6.23 -14.66
CA ALA A 72 6.98 5.71 -13.99
C ALA A 72 5.70 6.23 -14.71
N PRO A 73 4.71 5.36 -14.98
CA PRO A 73 3.47 5.79 -15.60
C PRO A 73 2.67 6.67 -14.65
N VAL A 74 2.09 7.75 -15.17
CA VAL A 74 1.23 8.67 -14.41
C VAL A 74 -0.17 8.67 -15.03
N ALA A 75 -1.19 8.63 -14.18
CA ALA A 75 -2.58 8.77 -14.56
C ALA A 75 -3.18 9.96 -13.78
N LEU A 76 -3.64 10.99 -14.49
CA LEU A 76 -4.21 12.18 -13.87
C LEU A 76 -5.58 12.53 -14.48
N PRO A 77 -6.55 13.01 -13.67
CA PRO A 77 -7.78 13.58 -14.20
C PRO A 77 -7.47 14.91 -14.89
N VAL A 78 -7.95 15.08 -16.12
CA VAL A 78 -7.84 16.32 -16.89
C VAL A 78 -9.23 16.75 -17.36
N ASP A 79 -9.53 18.03 -17.23
CA ASP A 79 -10.77 18.60 -17.75
C ASP A 79 -10.58 18.97 -19.22
N VAL A 80 -11.23 18.20 -20.09
CA VAL A 80 -11.15 18.39 -21.53
C VAL A 80 -12.18 19.43 -21.94
N VAL A 81 -11.70 20.64 -22.21
CA VAL A 81 -12.48 21.77 -22.72
C VAL A 81 -12.00 22.18 -24.11
N GLU A 82 -12.88 22.80 -24.87
CA GLU A 82 -12.54 23.36 -26.19
C GLU A 82 -11.54 24.52 -26.00
N GLY A 83 -10.34 24.40 -26.57
CA GLY A 83 -9.29 25.41 -26.43
C GLY A 83 -8.53 25.40 -25.08
N GLY A 84 -8.53 24.28 -24.35
CA GLY A 84 -7.89 24.16 -23.04
C GLY A 84 -6.41 24.60 -22.97
N ALA A 85 -6.01 25.09 -21.79
CA ALA A 85 -4.65 25.57 -21.51
C ALA A 85 -3.61 24.42 -21.62
N PRO A 86 -2.36 24.73 -22.03
CA PRO A 86 -1.31 23.73 -22.16
C PRO A 86 -0.95 23.12 -20.80
N LEU A 87 -0.99 21.79 -20.71
CA LEU A 87 -0.61 21.04 -19.51
C LEU A 87 0.90 20.77 -19.49
N ARG A 88 1.53 20.94 -18.33
CA ARG A 88 2.89 20.44 -18.08
C ARG A 88 2.80 19.16 -17.27
N ILE A 89 3.33 18.06 -17.81
CA ILE A 89 3.29 16.75 -17.17
C ILE A 89 4.72 16.33 -16.86
N GLU A 90 4.99 16.06 -15.59
CA GLU A 90 6.32 15.66 -15.12
C GLU A 90 6.33 14.16 -14.82
N LEU A 91 7.28 13.44 -15.42
CA LEU A 91 7.47 12.01 -15.16
C LEU A 91 8.76 11.80 -14.37
N ALA A 92 8.68 11.02 -13.30
CA ALA A 92 9.83 10.58 -12.54
C ALA A 92 10.45 9.31 -13.16
N LEU A 93 11.78 9.23 -13.19
CA LEU A 93 12.51 8.03 -13.63
C LEU A 93 12.09 6.84 -12.78
N LEU A 94 11.86 5.67 -13.40
CA LEU A 94 11.52 4.43 -12.69
C LEU A 94 12.56 4.11 -11.62
N LYS A 95 13.85 4.35 -11.91
CA LYS A 95 14.93 4.17 -10.95
C LYS A 95 14.76 5.06 -9.72
N SER A 96 14.42 6.33 -9.90
CA SER A 96 14.22 7.29 -8.82
C SER A 96 12.97 6.99 -7.99
N VAL A 97 11.89 6.54 -8.63
CA VAL A 97 10.69 6.08 -7.91
C VAL A 97 10.97 4.79 -7.15
N LEU A 98 11.68 3.82 -7.73
CA LEU A 98 12.05 2.57 -7.05
C LEU A 98 13.03 2.82 -5.91
N ASP A 99 14.01 3.70 -6.08
CA ASP A 99 14.96 4.09 -5.04
C ASP A 99 14.24 4.88 -3.94
N THR A 100 13.33 5.79 -4.28
CA THR A 100 12.49 6.51 -3.30
C THR A 100 11.54 5.57 -2.56
N VAL A 101 10.94 4.59 -3.24
CA VAL A 101 10.06 3.58 -2.61
C VAL A 101 10.88 2.69 -1.69
N LYS A 102 12.07 2.23 -2.11
CA LYS A 102 12.99 1.47 -1.24
C LYS A 102 13.47 2.28 -0.05
N VAL A 103 13.86 3.54 -0.24
CA VAL A 103 14.33 4.43 0.82
C VAL A 103 13.19 4.79 1.77
N ARG A 104 11.98 5.07 1.28
CA ARG A 104 10.80 5.32 2.13
C ARG A 104 10.35 4.05 2.85
N ALA A 105 10.40 2.89 2.20
CA ALA A 105 10.11 1.60 2.84
C ALA A 105 11.12 1.32 3.95
N ASN A 106 12.42 1.47 3.69
CA ASN A 106 13.47 1.29 4.69
C ASN A 106 13.37 2.31 5.83
N LEU A 107 13.08 3.59 5.54
CA LEU A 107 12.89 4.61 6.58
C LEU A 107 11.64 4.36 7.43
N SER A 108 10.55 3.85 6.82
CA SER A 108 9.32 3.52 7.54
C SER A 108 9.54 2.28 8.42
N VAL A 109 10.09 1.21 7.86
CA VAL A 109 10.45 -0.02 8.61
C VAL A 109 11.45 0.28 9.74
N ASN A 110 12.45 1.12 9.48
CA ASN A 110 13.45 1.48 10.49
C ASN A 110 12.85 2.38 11.60
N ARG A 111 11.98 3.35 11.24
CA ARG A 111 11.24 4.15 12.22
C ARG A 111 10.29 3.29 13.06
N ASP A 112 9.62 2.34 12.42
CA ASP A 112 8.67 1.48 13.11
C ASP A 112 9.40 0.46 14.02
N TYR A 113 10.59 0.01 13.62
CA TYR A 113 11.49 -0.80 14.46
C TYR A 113 12.14 0.00 15.61
N GLU A 114 12.49 1.27 15.43
CA GLU A 114 12.86 2.15 16.55
C GLU A 114 11.69 2.32 17.54
N GLY A 115 10.46 2.39 17.02
CA GLY A 115 9.24 2.35 17.82
C GLY A 115 9.11 1.08 18.65
N PHE A 116 9.43 -0.08 18.06
CA PHE A 116 9.53 -1.37 18.75
C PHE A 116 10.55 -1.33 19.88
N LEU A 117 11.79 -0.93 19.60
CA LEU A 117 12.87 -0.87 20.59
C LEU A 117 12.50 0.05 21.76
N ARG A 118 11.81 1.16 21.47
CA ARG A 118 11.30 2.06 22.50
C ARG A 118 10.24 1.38 23.36
N ARG A 119 9.20 0.75 22.78
CA ARG A 119 8.14 0.06 23.53
C ARG A 119 8.68 -1.10 24.37
N GLN A 120 9.65 -1.82 23.83
CA GLN A 120 10.38 -2.88 24.52
C GLN A 120 11.12 -2.33 25.74
N LYS A 121 11.93 -1.28 25.58
CA LYS A 121 12.76 -0.71 26.67
C LYS A 121 11.93 -0.06 27.78
N HIS A 122 10.81 0.57 27.43
CA HIS A 122 9.98 1.30 28.39
C HIS A 122 8.85 0.46 29.01
N GLY A 123 8.84 -0.85 28.79
CA GLY A 123 7.88 -1.75 29.44
C GLY A 123 6.43 -1.49 29.02
N GLY A 124 6.19 -1.33 27.71
CA GLY A 124 4.81 -1.32 27.20
C GLY A 124 4.04 -2.55 27.68
N ALA A 125 2.71 -2.47 27.74
CA ALA A 125 1.83 -3.53 28.26
C ALA A 125 1.83 -4.85 27.43
N GLY A 126 2.80 -5.02 26.54
CA GLY A 126 2.99 -6.19 25.69
C GLY A 126 4.20 -7.01 26.07
N ARG A 127 4.36 -8.14 25.38
CA ARG A 127 5.51 -9.03 25.44
C ARG A 127 6.33 -8.84 24.18
N PHE A 128 7.65 -8.90 24.33
CA PHE A 128 8.58 -8.60 23.24
C PHE A 128 9.52 -9.77 23.03
N ILE A 129 9.74 -10.11 21.77
CA ILE A 129 10.80 -11.02 21.33
C ILE A 129 11.75 -10.20 20.47
N THR A 130 13.02 -10.15 20.88
CA THR A 130 14.07 -9.44 20.15
C THR A 130 14.72 -10.30 19.07
N THR A 131 15.50 -9.66 18.19
CA THR A 131 16.43 -10.35 17.29
C THR A 131 17.29 -11.37 18.03
N ASP A 132 17.82 -11.03 19.21
CA ASP A 132 18.67 -11.93 19.99
C ASP A 132 17.88 -13.12 20.56
N ASP A 133 16.62 -12.91 20.97
CA ASP A 133 15.73 -14.00 21.38
C ASP A 133 15.41 -14.94 20.23
N ILE A 134 15.18 -14.40 19.03
CA ILE A 134 14.93 -15.17 17.81
C ILE A 134 16.17 -16.00 17.47
N ALA A 135 17.35 -15.38 17.49
CA ALA A 135 18.61 -16.06 17.21
C ALA A 135 18.89 -17.19 18.20
N ARG A 136 18.66 -16.96 19.51
CA ARG A 136 18.80 -18.00 20.54
C ARG A 136 17.83 -19.16 20.37
N ARG A 137 16.60 -18.89 19.95
CA ARG A 137 15.56 -19.91 19.74
C ARG A 137 15.76 -20.72 18.46
N ASN A 138 16.49 -20.18 17.48
CA ASN A 138 16.78 -20.79 16.18
C ASN A 138 15.57 -21.51 15.54
N PRO A 139 14.44 -20.79 15.34
CA PRO A 139 13.23 -21.38 14.78
C PRO A 139 13.42 -21.79 13.32
N ILE A 140 12.82 -22.90 12.91
CA ILE A 140 12.82 -23.34 11.51
C ILE A 140 11.78 -22.55 10.71
N GLN A 141 10.62 -22.28 11.33
CA GLN A 141 9.52 -21.53 10.72
C GLN A 141 9.15 -20.31 11.56
N ALA A 142 8.65 -19.25 10.93
CA ALA A 142 8.19 -18.05 11.64
C ALA A 142 7.08 -18.38 12.65
N VAL A 143 6.23 -19.35 12.32
CA VAL A 143 5.18 -19.84 13.21
C VAL A 143 5.73 -20.49 14.50
N ASP A 144 6.94 -21.06 14.48
CA ASP A 144 7.53 -21.70 15.67
C ASP A 144 7.82 -20.68 16.77
N LEU A 145 8.16 -19.44 16.38
CA LEU A 145 8.27 -18.33 17.32
C LEU A 145 6.92 -18.06 17.98
N LEU A 146 5.85 -18.03 17.20
CA LEU A 146 4.49 -17.78 17.70
C LEU A 146 4.01 -18.91 18.62
N ARG A 147 4.33 -20.17 18.32
CA ARG A 147 3.98 -21.34 19.16
C ARG A 147 4.60 -21.28 20.55
N SER A 148 5.80 -20.73 20.65
CA SER A 148 6.51 -20.60 21.93
C SER A 148 5.99 -19.46 22.81
N MET A 149 4.98 -18.71 22.37
CA MET A 149 4.47 -17.54 23.08
C MET A 149 3.34 -17.91 24.06
N PRO A 150 3.44 -17.52 25.33
CA PRO A 150 2.34 -17.65 26.28
C PRO A 150 1.08 -16.96 25.77
N GLY A 151 -0.07 -17.63 25.85
CA GLY A 151 -1.34 -17.07 25.39
C GLY A 151 -1.61 -17.18 23.89
N ILE A 152 -0.68 -17.73 23.08
CA ILE A 152 -0.93 -18.10 21.69
C ILE A 152 -1.14 -19.60 21.59
N LEU A 153 -2.16 -20.01 20.84
CA LEU A 153 -2.47 -21.38 20.49
C LEU A 153 -2.47 -21.51 18.98
N ILE A 154 -1.91 -22.59 18.47
CA ILE A 154 -2.05 -22.95 17.07
C ILE A 154 -2.96 -24.16 16.99
N ALA A 155 -4.18 -23.92 16.55
CA ALA A 155 -5.19 -24.95 16.42
C ALA A 155 -5.56 -25.12 14.96
N ARG A 156 -6.14 -26.28 14.65
CA ARG A 156 -6.73 -26.54 13.34
C ARG A 156 -8.19 -26.12 13.37
N ASP A 157 -8.59 -25.27 12.43
CA ASP A 157 -9.97 -24.87 12.17
C ASP A 157 -10.26 -25.03 10.68
N ASP A 158 -11.40 -25.63 10.30
CA ASP A 158 -11.79 -25.92 8.91
C ASP A 158 -10.63 -26.41 7.99
N ASN A 159 -9.86 -27.38 8.48
CA ASN A 159 -8.72 -28.00 7.80
C ASN A 159 -7.48 -27.10 7.60
N GLN A 160 -7.48 -25.87 8.11
CA GLN A 160 -6.33 -24.95 8.11
C GLN A 160 -5.76 -24.77 9.51
N LEU A 161 -4.47 -24.45 9.61
CA LEU A 161 -3.85 -24.10 10.89
C LEU A 161 -3.96 -22.60 11.10
N GLU A 162 -4.48 -22.22 12.26
CA GLU A 162 -4.75 -20.83 12.64
C GLU A 162 -3.98 -20.41 13.88
N ILE A 163 -3.76 -19.10 14.02
CA ILE A 163 -3.12 -18.50 15.19
C ILE A 163 -4.23 -17.89 16.06
N LEU A 164 -4.45 -18.50 17.21
CA LEU A 164 -5.50 -18.15 18.15
C LEU A 164 -4.90 -17.63 19.45
N ALA A 165 -5.61 -16.74 20.14
CA ALA A 165 -5.37 -16.44 21.53
C ALA A 165 -5.98 -17.54 22.42
N GLN A 166 -5.29 -17.92 23.48
CA GLN A 166 -5.74 -18.92 24.46
C GLN A 166 -6.86 -18.43 25.38
N ARG A 167 -7.16 -17.12 25.38
CA ARG A 167 -8.23 -16.52 26.17
C ARG A 167 -9.01 -15.54 25.31
N SER A 168 -10.28 -15.84 25.08
CA SER A 168 -11.26 -14.92 24.49
C SER A 168 -11.99 -14.16 25.60
N PRO A 169 -11.87 -12.83 25.71
CA PRO A 169 -12.73 -12.03 26.58
C PRO A 169 -14.18 -11.96 26.09
N GLN A 170 -14.43 -12.34 24.84
CA GLN A 170 -15.69 -12.12 24.14
C GLN A 170 -16.66 -13.31 24.22
N ASN A 171 -16.15 -14.53 24.42
CA ASN A 171 -17.00 -15.72 24.43
C ASN A 171 -16.49 -16.75 25.43
N VAL A 172 -17.26 -16.99 26.49
CA VAL A 172 -16.94 -17.99 27.53
C VAL A 172 -17.05 -19.43 26.99
N PHE A 173 -17.88 -19.64 25.95
CA PHE A 173 -18.10 -20.95 25.33
C PHE A 173 -17.09 -21.28 24.23
N VAL A 174 -16.44 -20.27 23.66
CA VAL A 174 -15.36 -20.43 22.67
C VAL A 174 -14.12 -19.73 23.24
N PRO A 175 -13.30 -20.43 24.04
CA PRO A 175 -12.20 -19.81 24.80
C PRO A 175 -11.06 -19.32 23.90
N PHE A 176 -11.12 -19.61 22.59
CA PHE A 176 -10.14 -19.22 21.60
C PHE A 176 -10.68 -18.14 20.68
N CYS A 177 -9.80 -17.27 20.21
CA CYS A 177 -10.19 -16.24 19.25
C CYS A 177 -9.01 -15.81 18.40
N ARG A 178 -9.27 -15.34 17.17
CA ARG A 178 -8.22 -14.99 16.22
C ARG A 178 -7.50 -13.70 16.64
N VAL A 179 -6.18 -13.79 16.81
CA VAL A 179 -5.34 -12.61 17.00
C VAL A 179 -5.23 -11.83 15.70
N ALA A 180 -5.10 -10.51 15.80
CA ALA A 180 -4.73 -9.72 14.63
C ALA A 180 -3.22 -9.86 14.42
N VAL A 181 -2.79 -10.13 13.20
CA VAL A 181 -1.36 -10.16 12.85
C VAL A 181 -1.04 -8.93 12.01
N ILE A 182 0.02 -8.23 12.37
CA ILE A 182 0.51 -7.04 11.69
C ILE A 182 1.97 -7.27 11.33
N VAL A 183 2.37 -7.01 10.09
CA VAL A 183 3.78 -7.06 9.67
C VAL A 183 4.21 -5.68 9.20
N ASN A 184 5.25 -5.11 9.82
CA ASN A 184 5.76 -3.77 9.53
C ASN A 184 4.65 -2.70 9.47
N GLY A 185 3.76 -2.71 10.48
CA GLY A 185 2.60 -1.80 10.55
C GLY A 185 1.40 -2.19 9.65
N ASN A 186 1.53 -3.16 8.76
CA ASN A 186 0.47 -3.57 7.83
C ASN A 186 -0.30 -4.79 8.36
N PRO A 187 -1.63 -4.69 8.59
CA PRO A 187 -2.43 -5.82 9.05
C PRO A 187 -2.59 -6.88 7.95
N ILE A 188 -2.35 -8.14 8.30
CA ILE A 188 -2.68 -9.28 7.46
C ILE A 188 -4.09 -9.74 7.80
N ARG A 189 -4.96 -9.84 6.79
CA ARG A 189 -6.33 -10.33 6.96
C ARG A 189 -6.30 -11.85 6.99
N GLU A 190 -6.91 -12.43 8.04
CA GLU A 190 -7.13 -13.87 8.19
C GLU A 190 -5.91 -14.74 7.85
N PRO A 191 -4.73 -14.47 8.43
CA PRO A 191 -3.53 -15.22 8.08
C PRO A 191 -3.65 -16.67 8.53
N THR A 192 -3.44 -17.60 7.60
CA THR A 192 -3.16 -18.99 7.95
C THR A 192 -1.70 -19.15 8.35
N VAL A 193 -1.37 -20.24 9.04
CA VAL A 193 0.04 -20.59 9.34
C VAL A 193 0.88 -20.70 8.07
N ASN A 194 0.31 -21.20 6.96
CA ASN A 194 1.03 -21.32 5.70
C ASN A 194 1.31 -19.95 5.08
N ASP A 195 0.38 -18.99 5.19
CA ASP A 195 0.60 -17.62 4.72
C ASP A 195 1.71 -16.93 5.52
N ILE A 196 1.68 -17.08 6.84
CA ILE A 196 2.73 -16.55 7.73
C ILE A 196 4.09 -17.17 7.41
N ASN A 197 4.16 -18.49 7.27
CA ASN A 197 5.41 -19.17 6.94
C ASN A 197 5.88 -18.88 5.51
N GLY A 198 4.97 -18.62 4.57
CA GLY A 198 5.29 -18.24 3.20
C GLY A 198 5.84 -16.82 3.12
N TYR A 199 5.26 -15.91 3.90
CA TYR A 199 5.56 -14.49 3.90
C TYR A 199 6.76 -14.12 4.79
N LEU A 200 6.99 -14.83 5.89
CA LEU A 200 8.03 -14.52 6.87
C LEU A 200 9.09 -15.62 6.93
N ARG A 201 10.36 -15.20 6.84
CA ARG A 201 11.51 -16.05 7.12
C ARG A 201 12.13 -15.64 8.46
N PRO A 202 12.47 -16.59 9.36
CA PRO A 202 13.04 -16.22 10.66
C PRO A 202 14.29 -15.34 10.61
N ASN A 203 15.15 -15.53 9.60
CA ASN A 203 16.37 -14.73 9.41
C ASN A 203 16.11 -13.26 8.99
N GLN A 204 14.88 -12.94 8.58
CA GLN A 204 14.46 -11.58 8.23
C GLN A 204 13.73 -10.90 9.38
N MET A 205 13.38 -11.61 10.46
CA MET A 205 12.65 -11.05 11.58
C MET A 205 13.60 -10.28 12.51
N LEU A 206 13.21 -9.05 12.86
CA LEU A 206 13.91 -8.19 13.82
C LEU A 206 13.25 -8.23 15.20
N GLY A 207 11.97 -8.58 15.27
CA GLY A 207 11.30 -8.72 16.55
C GLY A 207 9.82 -9.00 16.41
N VAL A 208 9.22 -9.37 17.54
CA VAL A 208 7.78 -9.60 17.66
C VAL A 208 7.26 -8.91 18.91
N GLU A 209 6.12 -8.23 18.79
CA GLU A 209 5.35 -7.69 19.91
C GLU A 209 4.04 -8.45 20.02
N ILE A 210 3.67 -8.84 21.25
CA ILE A 210 2.39 -9.48 21.52
C ILE A 210 1.65 -8.65 22.56
N TYR A 211 0.43 -8.27 22.23
CA TYR A 211 -0.46 -7.55 23.12
C TYR A 211 -1.71 -8.36 23.36
N ASP A 212 -2.11 -8.48 24.62
CA ASP A 212 -3.42 -9.01 24.96
C ASP A 212 -4.51 -8.00 24.59
N ALA A 213 -5.78 -8.42 24.64
CA ALA A 213 -6.90 -7.56 24.27
C ALA A 213 -6.93 -6.26 25.10
N GLY A 214 -6.98 -5.11 24.43
CA GLY A 214 -7.00 -3.79 25.09
C GLY A 214 -5.64 -3.28 25.56
N ALA A 215 -4.57 -4.09 25.53
CA ALA A 215 -3.22 -3.68 25.91
C ALA A 215 -2.42 -3.08 24.75
N ALA A 216 -2.87 -3.28 23.51
CA ALA A 216 -2.19 -2.81 22.32
C ALA A 216 -2.20 -1.27 22.22
N PRO A 217 -1.07 -0.64 21.80
CA PRO A 217 -1.03 0.77 21.43
C PRO A 217 -2.11 1.14 20.41
N ALA A 218 -2.50 2.41 20.36
CA ALA A 218 -3.55 2.89 19.47
C ALA A 218 -3.29 2.55 17.99
N GLU A 219 -2.03 2.58 17.54
CA GLU A 219 -1.65 2.21 16.16
C GLU A 219 -1.96 0.74 15.81
N PHE A 220 -1.91 -0.15 16.80
CA PHE A 220 -2.11 -1.59 16.62
C PHE A 220 -3.46 -2.07 17.14
N SER A 221 -4.18 -1.24 17.88
CA SER A 221 -5.50 -1.57 18.40
C SER A 221 -6.44 -1.99 17.26
N ARG A 222 -7.08 -3.14 17.42
CA ARG A 222 -8.06 -3.69 16.49
C ARG A 222 -9.32 -4.06 17.24
N ARG A 223 -10.47 -3.93 16.58
CA ARG A 223 -11.78 -4.35 17.11
C ARG A 223 -11.98 -5.88 16.97
N ASN A 224 -10.93 -6.66 17.20
CA ASN A 224 -11.02 -8.12 17.27
C ASN A 224 -11.17 -8.60 18.71
N GLY A 225 -10.77 -7.79 19.71
CA GLY A 225 -10.87 -8.06 21.14
C GLY A 225 -10.15 -9.31 21.64
N CYS A 226 -9.17 -9.81 20.88
CA CYS A 226 -8.45 -11.05 21.17
C CYS A 226 -6.93 -10.88 21.22
N GLY A 227 -6.46 -9.63 21.10
CA GLY A 227 -5.04 -9.29 21.11
C GLY A 227 -4.44 -9.18 19.71
N VAL A 228 -3.17 -8.76 19.69
CA VAL A 228 -2.46 -8.38 18.46
C VAL A 228 -1.03 -8.90 18.53
N VAL A 229 -0.57 -9.51 17.43
CA VAL A 229 0.81 -9.90 17.19
C VAL A 229 1.38 -8.98 16.11
N VAL A 230 2.41 -8.21 16.44
CA VAL A 230 3.09 -7.31 15.51
C VAL A 230 4.49 -7.85 15.23
N ILE A 231 4.82 -8.01 13.96
CA ILE A 231 6.07 -8.62 13.51
C ILE A 231 6.86 -7.56 12.74
N TRP A 232 8.12 -7.41 13.10
CA TRP A 232 9.06 -6.51 12.46
C TRP A 232 10.05 -7.32 11.64
N THR A 233 10.24 -6.93 10.39
CA THR A 233 11.25 -7.53 9.51
C THR A 233 12.24 -6.48 9.02
N ARG A 234 13.39 -6.94 8.55
CA ARG A 234 14.33 -6.13 7.76
C ARG A 234 13.73 -5.74 6.42
#